data_AF-U1I1A3-F1
#
_entry.id   AF-U1I1A3-F1
#
_cell.length_a   1.000
_cell.length_b   1.000
_cell.length_c   1.000
_cell.angle_alpha   90.00
_cell.angle_beta   90.00
_cell.angle_gamma   90.00
#
_symmetry.space_group_name_H-M   'P 1'
#
loop_
_entity.id
_entity.type
_entity.pdbx_description
1 polymer ?
#
loop_
_entity_poly.entity_id
_entity_poly.type
_entity_poly.pdbx_seq_one_letter_code
_entity_poly.pdbx_strand_id
1 'polypeptide(L)'
;MWQDDEDNNPYGSFNPDSTNPVLDTSYHDQQTSSPPSQSPENEPPEFLSHPRDLSDDEEAEYSKSQTQSYLRKQGAYDSRIQQLLYENPELEIIIVDAGKSSDGGYIVYRIRTGDIDVQRRYSEFSSLRAALVNLHPTLIIPPIPEKHSMADYAAKPRKAKEDTSIIDLRKRMLSVFLNRCRKMKEVVEDGSEVLHSPPVSSIPKSNLKAPPLDPANPSPAHSWLPVPSSSAKLKSASAVSETGTPSSPPSYSAMPSAAAHSIPGPQVFGRFPPTSQHLSEQELDPYFINFEASTRELEMLLQGNIERVNRRTLEHYAKLSTDLAELGARYNGFALSESSPTVAAAIERIGQAVDTTYLDTEELSANLGAGFAEPMRESAQFAGVVRSVLRYRVLKRVQQEMTRDELEKKKTLLDSLERSELEAKRIDRYLSNSMIAQSPPKRSTSSASARSNPERQAQGRREGSNEDAASIDSDFPPTHDGSPSSSPPLHRKTQSGNFVTNKIFGRISHAVHGFVDVDPERTRRDQIGKTKESLVQLEQALDVSAKDVKDASAGVLKDLKRFQKEKEDDLQRYMIAYARCHIDWARKNLETWTEAREEVDKIVAR
;
A
#
# COMPACT_ATOMS: atom_id res chain seq x y z
N MET A 1 -12.73 0.40 -37.24
CA MET A 1 -13.49 1.08 -36.16
C MET A 1 -12.49 1.35 -35.06
N TRP A 2 -12.28 2.61 -34.74
CA TRP A 2 -11.44 3.03 -33.61
C TRP A 2 -12.37 3.41 -32.45
N GLN A 3 -11.96 3.09 -31.24
CA GLN A 3 -12.59 3.51 -30.00
C GLN A 3 -11.53 3.43 -28.89
N ASP A 4 -10.78 4.52 -28.76
CA ASP A 4 -10.58 5.25 -27.51
C ASP A 4 -10.50 4.41 -26.22
N ASP A 5 -9.30 3.93 -25.90
CA ASP A 5 -8.87 3.75 -24.50
C ASP A 5 -8.19 5.05 -24.05
N GLU A 6 -8.64 5.64 -22.94
CA GLU A 6 -8.16 6.96 -22.47
C GLU A 6 -6.74 6.87 -21.88
N ASP A 7 -5.80 7.67 -22.42
CA ASP A 7 -4.43 7.81 -21.89
C ASP A 7 -4.42 8.61 -20.58
N ASN A 8 -4.73 7.93 -19.47
CA ASN A 8 -4.76 8.51 -18.12
C ASN A 8 -3.34 8.71 -17.55
N ASN A 9 -2.51 9.45 -18.28
CA ASN A 9 -1.16 9.84 -17.92
C ASN A 9 -1.16 11.25 -17.27
N PRO A 10 -1.05 11.37 -15.94
CA PRO A 10 -1.12 12.66 -15.25
C PRO A 10 0.11 13.57 -15.46
N TYR A 11 1.12 13.12 -16.22
CA TYR A 11 2.37 13.85 -16.47
C TYR A 11 2.51 14.37 -17.92
N GLY A 12 1.51 14.17 -18.78
CA GLY A 12 1.62 14.35 -20.23
C GLY A 12 1.45 15.77 -20.81
N SER A 13 1.36 16.84 -20.00
CA SER A 13 0.93 18.17 -20.48
C SER A 13 1.72 19.36 -19.91
N PHE A 14 2.99 19.53 -20.33
CA PHE A 14 3.74 20.78 -20.16
C PHE A 14 4.36 21.21 -21.50
N ASN A 15 3.72 22.14 -22.22
CA ASN A 15 4.09 22.47 -23.60
C ASN A 15 4.40 23.97 -23.80
N PRO A 16 5.62 24.45 -23.45
CA PRO A 16 6.05 25.83 -23.64
C PRO A 16 6.71 26.03 -25.03
N ASP A 17 5.90 26.14 -26.08
CA ASP A 17 6.35 26.35 -27.46
C ASP A 17 6.61 27.86 -27.73
N SER A 18 7.72 28.37 -27.18
CA SER A 18 8.25 29.72 -27.44
C SER A 18 9.75 29.64 -27.75
N THR A 19 10.14 30.02 -28.97
CA THR A 19 11.54 30.01 -29.44
C THR A 19 12.17 31.40 -29.37
N ASN A 20 13.30 31.54 -28.70
CA ASN A 20 14.25 32.63 -28.91
C ASN A 20 15.71 32.13 -28.76
N PRO A 21 16.68 32.74 -29.45
CA PRO A 21 18.06 32.25 -29.52
C PRO A 21 18.95 32.69 -28.35
N VAL A 22 20.03 31.94 -28.15
CA VAL A 22 21.06 32.14 -27.12
C VAL A 22 21.79 33.49 -27.26
N LEU A 23 22.08 34.12 -26.13
CA LEU A 23 23.29 34.93 -25.95
C LEU A 23 24.09 34.35 -24.77
N ASP A 24 25.39 34.18 -24.98
CA ASP A 24 26.32 33.54 -24.06
C ASP A 24 27.20 34.61 -23.40
N THR A 25 27.12 34.74 -22.07
CA THR A 25 27.96 35.66 -21.29
C THR A 25 28.38 35.01 -19.98
N SER A 26 29.58 34.42 -19.98
CA SER A 26 30.29 34.03 -18.77
C SER A 26 30.62 35.25 -17.91
N TYR A 27 30.19 35.27 -16.65
CA TYR A 27 30.67 36.23 -15.64
C TYR A 27 31.42 35.52 -14.51
N HIS A 28 32.51 36.16 -14.08
CA HIS A 28 33.40 35.64 -13.05
C HIS A 28 32.85 35.93 -11.65
N ASP A 29 32.78 34.91 -10.80
CA ASP A 29 32.47 35.06 -9.38
C ASP A 29 33.60 35.84 -8.67
N GLN A 30 33.26 36.97 -8.03
CA GLN A 30 34.14 37.72 -7.13
C GLN A 30 33.42 38.00 -5.82
N GLN A 31 33.77 37.20 -4.81
CA GLN A 31 33.28 37.36 -3.44
C GLN A 31 33.80 38.66 -2.82
N THR A 32 32.89 39.53 -2.38
CA THR A 32 33.20 40.67 -1.50
C THR A 32 32.45 40.52 -0.17
N SER A 33 33.19 40.35 0.92
CA SER A 33 32.66 40.12 2.27
C SER A 33 32.34 41.43 3.01
N SER A 34 31.16 41.52 3.61
CA SER A 34 30.73 42.63 4.48
C SER A 34 30.48 42.17 5.93
N PRO A 35 30.70 43.03 6.95
CA PRO A 35 30.73 42.62 8.37
C PRO A 35 29.36 42.61 9.06
N PRO A 36 29.24 41.95 10.24
CA PRO A 36 27.98 41.84 10.98
C PRO A 36 27.68 43.07 11.86
N SER A 37 26.40 43.46 11.92
CA SER A 37 25.84 44.42 12.87
C SER A 37 24.88 43.72 13.85
N GLN A 38 24.73 44.27 15.06
CA GLN A 38 24.06 43.60 16.19
C GLN A 38 22.66 44.19 16.49
N SER A 39 21.72 43.30 16.83
CA SER A 39 20.55 43.55 17.72
C SER A 39 19.45 44.51 17.21
N PRO A 40 18.23 44.52 17.81
CA PRO A 40 17.80 43.85 19.05
C PRO A 40 16.67 42.81 18.89
N GLU A 41 16.24 42.27 20.03
CA GLU A 41 15.23 41.22 20.19
C GLU A 41 13.82 41.68 19.81
N ASN A 42 13.00 40.73 19.33
CA ASN A 42 11.55 40.89 19.20
C ASN A 42 10.92 39.48 19.27
N GLU A 43 10.22 39.17 20.37
CA GLU A 43 9.55 37.88 20.53
C GLU A 43 8.29 37.82 19.64
N PRO A 44 8.09 36.75 18.83
CA PRO A 44 6.80 36.49 18.22
C PRO A 44 5.81 35.98 19.28
N PRO A 45 4.53 36.39 19.25
CA PRO A 45 3.56 35.96 20.25
C PRO A 45 3.28 34.46 20.17
N GLU A 46 3.21 33.79 21.33
CA GLU A 46 2.86 32.37 21.41
C GLU A 46 1.43 32.11 20.89
N PHE A 47 1.33 31.51 19.70
CA PHE A 47 0.11 30.88 19.22
C PHE A 47 0.36 29.45 18.70
N LEU A 48 1.17 28.69 19.44
CA LEU A 48 1.47 27.28 19.20
C LEU A 48 0.75 26.39 20.21
N SER A 49 -0.56 26.21 20.02
CA SER A 49 -1.34 25.20 20.73
C SER A 49 -0.83 23.80 20.38
N HIS A 50 0.11 23.28 21.17
CA HIS A 50 0.67 21.94 21.01
C HIS A 50 -0.44 20.88 21.07
N PRO A 51 -0.58 20.00 20.05
CA PRO A 51 -1.41 18.80 20.18
C PRO A 51 -0.79 17.88 21.24
N ARG A 52 -1.42 17.79 22.41
CA ARG A 52 -1.05 16.85 23.49
C ARG A 52 -1.47 15.42 23.13
N ASP A 53 -0.79 14.83 22.15
CA ASP A 53 -1.06 13.49 21.61
C ASP A 53 0.15 12.53 21.75
N LEU A 54 1.24 13.00 22.36
CA LEU A 54 2.37 12.21 22.88
C LEU A 54 2.48 12.44 24.40
N SER A 55 2.91 11.41 25.14
CA SER A 55 3.35 11.57 26.53
C SER A 55 4.83 11.93 26.59
N ASP A 56 5.23 12.67 27.62
CA ASP A 56 6.64 13.02 27.88
C ASP A 56 7.54 11.76 27.92
N ASP A 57 7.02 10.64 28.42
CA ASP A 57 7.70 9.34 28.46
C ASP A 57 8.01 8.78 27.05
N GLU A 58 7.07 8.85 26.11
CA GLU A 58 7.29 8.35 24.74
C GLU A 58 8.26 9.24 23.95
N GLU A 59 8.16 10.57 24.10
CA GLU A 59 9.10 11.47 23.42
C GLU A 59 10.50 11.40 24.06
N ALA A 60 10.60 11.14 25.38
CA ALA A 60 11.86 10.83 26.04
C ALA A 60 12.44 9.47 25.61
N GLU A 61 11.63 8.46 25.33
CA GLU A 61 12.11 7.15 24.83
C GLU A 61 12.57 7.23 23.36
N TYR A 62 11.83 7.95 22.52
CA TYR A 62 12.27 8.27 21.15
C TYR A 62 13.59 9.08 21.16
N SER A 63 13.69 10.09 22.03
CA SER A 63 14.90 10.89 22.21
C SER A 63 16.08 10.06 22.73
N LYS A 64 15.86 9.11 23.65
CA LYS A 64 16.91 8.15 24.08
C LYS A 64 17.40 7.30 22.91
N SER A 65 16.52 6.90 21.98
CA SER A 65 16.92 6.14 20.79
C SER A 65 17.82 6.94 19.84
N GLN A 66 17.59 8.26 19.70
CA GLN A 66 18.50 9.16 18.98
C GLN A 66 19.81 9.38 19.77
N THR A 67 19.75 9.58 21.09
CA THR A 67 20.94 9.81 21.93
C THR A 67 21.87 8.59 22.02
N GLN A 68 21.39 7.37 21.77
CA GLN A 68 22.25 6.19 21.66
C GLN A 68 23.14 6.16 20.40
N SER A 69 22.90 7.00 19.39
CA SER A 69 23.71 7.06 18.16
C SER A 69 25.19 7.41 18.39
N TYR A 70 25.52 8.07 19.51
CA TYR A 70 26.89 8.47 19.85
C TYR A 70 27.78 7.32 20.39
N LEU A 71 27.24 6.11 20.56
CA LEU A 71 28.01 4.93 20.92
C LEU A 71 28.48 4.19 19.66
N ARG A 72 29.79 4.08 19.45
CA ARG A 72 30.37 3.22 18.40
C ARG A 72 29.79 1.80 18.49
N LYS A 73 29.32 1.26 17.35
CA LYS A 73 28.80 -0.11 17.20
C LYS A 73 29.79 -1.09 17.86
N GLN A 74 29.35 -1.90 18.83
CA GLN A 74 30.18 -2.98 19.41
C GLN A 74 30.24 -4.17 18.45
N GLY A 75 30.91 -3.97 17.32
CA GLY A 75 31.03 -4.93 16.22
C GLY A 75 31.72 -4.33 15.01
N ALA A 76 31.90 -5.12 13.96
CA ALA A 76 32.37 -4.60 12.68
C ALA A 76 31.27 -3.79 11.97
N TYR A 77 31.69 -2.87 11.11
CA TYR A 77 30.82 -2.28 10.09
C TYR A 77 30.89 -3.13 8.82
N ASP A 78 29.74 -3.35 8.19
CA ASP A 78 29.59 -4.26 7.06
C ASP A 78 30.04 -3.60 5.74
N SER A 79 30.03 -2.25 5.69
CA SER A 79 30.66 -1.46 4.64
C SER A 79 31.14 -0.09 5.16
N ARG A 80 32.04 0.57 4.41
CA ARG A 80 32.48 1.94 4.72
C ARG A 80 31.34 2.96 4.65
N ILE A 81 30.34 2.74 3.78
CA ILE A 81 29.13 3.57 3.72
C ILE A 81 28.29 3.40 4.99
N GLN A 82 28.12 2.16 5.47
CA GLN A 82 27.42 1.90 6.75
C GLN A 82 28.16 2.57 7.92
N GLN A 83 29.49 2.50 7.96
CA GLN A 83 30.29 3.23 8.96
C GLN A 83 30.02 4.74 8.90
N LEU A 84 30.13 5.36 7.73
CA LEU A 84 29.98 6.81 7.56
C LEU A 84 28.61 7.30 8.02
N LEU A 85 27.53 6.60 7.64
CA LEU A 85 26.16 6.97 8.02
C LEU A 85 25.87 6.73 9.52
N TYR A 86 26.51 5.73 10.13
CA TYR A 86 26.35 5.44 11.56
C TYR A 86 27.16 6.41 12.44
N GLU A 87 28.41 6.70 12.07
CA GLU A 87 29.29 7.62 12.80
C GLU A 87 28.93 9.10 12.58
N ASN A 88 28.17 9.43 11.53
CA ASN A 88 27.78 10.80 11.18
C ASN A 88 26.26 10.86 10.85
N PRO A 89 25.36 10.84 11.85
CA PRO A 89 23.91 10.84 11.62
C PRO A 89 23.37 12.03 10.81
N GLU A 90 24.08 13.17 10.78
CA GLU A 90 23.70 14.34 9.99
C GLU A 90 24.21 14.32 8.54
N LEU A 91 25.04 13.34 8.14
CA LEU A 91 25.63 13.27 6.80
C LEU A 91 24.56 13.04 5.73
N GLU A 92 24.31 14.05 4.89
CA GLU A 92 23.38 13.96 3.77
C GLU A 92 23.96 13.14 2.60
N ILE A 93 23.10 12.35 1.96
CA ILE A 93 23.42 11.61 0.73
C ILE A 93 22.95 12.44 -0.46
N ILE A 94 23.87 12.87 -1.33
CA ILE A 94 23.57 13.88 -2.36
C ILE A 94 23.69 13.28 -3.77
N ILE A 95 22.65 13.39 -4.58
CA ILE A 95 22.70 13.03 -6.01
C ILE A 95 23.19 14.24 -6.82
N VAL A 96 24.51 14.36 -6.93
CA VAL A 96 25.21 15.50 -7.55
C VAL A 96 24.82 15.65 -9.02
N ASP A 97 24.89 14.55 -9.78
CA ASP A 97 24.81 14.54 -11.24
C ASP A 97 23.91 13.39 -11.74
N ALA A 98 23.31 13.57 -12.93
CA ALA A 98 22.52 12.57 -13.61
C ALA A 98 22.69 12.71 -15.13
N GLY A 99 23.47 11.82 -15.74
CA GLY A 99 23.86 11.88 -17.15
C GLY A 99 23.53 10.62 -17.93
N LYS A 100 23.61 10.68 -19.26
CA LYS A 100 23.57 9.47 -20.11
C LYS A 100 24.85 8.66 -19.88
N SER A 101 24.70 7.34 -19.75
CA SER A 101 25.79 6.36 -19.70
C SER A 101 26.72 6.50 -20.92
N SER A 102 27.97 6.03 -20.81
CA SER A 102 28.97 6.07 -21.89
C SER A 102 28.59 5.23 -23.11
N ASP A 103 27.69 4.25 -22.95
CA ASP A 103 27.06 3.48 -24.03
C ASP A 103 25.76 4.10 -24.57
N GLY A 104 25.33 5.23 -23.99
CA GLY A 104 24.08 5.93 -24.31
C GLY A 104 22.79 5.23 -23.86
N GLY A 105 22.87 4.04 -23.23
CA GLY A 105 21.73 3.13 -23.06
C GLY A 105 20.78 3.46 -21.89
N TYR A 106 21.23 4.24 -20.91
CA TYR A 106 20.48 4.55 -19.68
C TYR A 106 21.02 5.79 -18.96
N ILE A 107 20.23 6.33 -18.01
CA ILE A 107 20.67 7.41 -17.11
C ILE A 107 21.42 6.84 -15.91
N VAL A 108 22.57 7.43 -15.61
CA VAL A 108 23.46 7.15 -14.47
C VAL A 108 23.40 8.33 -13.51
N TYR A 109 23.09 8.04 -12.24
CA TYR A 109 23.07 9.01 -11.14
C TYR A 109 24.39 8.89 -10.37
N ARG A 110 25.06 10.03 -10.14
CA ARG A 110 26.27 10.11 -9.32
C ARG A 110 25.89 10.51 -7.90
N ILE A 111 26.05 9.58 -6.98
CA ILE A 111 25.66 9.71 -5.57
C ILE A 111 26.93 9.97 -4.76
N ARG A 112 26.92 11.02 -3.94
CA ARG A 112 27.99 11.34 -2.97
C ARG A 112 27.51 11.06 -1.55
N THR A 113 28.36 10.43 -0.74
CA THR A 113 28.16 10.23 0.71
C THR A 113 29.50 10.49 1.39
N GLY A 114 29.70 11.70 1.90
CA GLY A 114 30.98 12.11 2.48
C GLY A 114 32.14 12.07 1.47
N ASP A 115 33.14 11.25 1.76
CA ASP A 115 34.33 10.97 0.95
C ASP A 115 34.09 9.97 -0.20
N ILE A 116 32.89 9.38 -0.31
CA ILE A 116 32.56 8.35 -1.31
C ILE A 116 31.67 8.90 -2.43
N ASP A 117 32.13 8.75 -3.68
CA ASP A 117 31.31 8.88 -4.89
C ASP A 117 31.02 7.49 -5.49
N VAL A 118 29.74 7.19 -5.75
CA VAL A 118 29.31 5.99 -6.51
C VAL A 118 28.41 6.37 -7.68
N GLN A 119 28.35 5.51 -8.70
CA GLN A 119 27.48 5.66 -9.86
C GLN A 119 26.46 4.53 -9.89
N ARG A 120 25.17 4.86 -10.00
CA ARG A 120 24.06 3.90 -9.98
C ARG A 120 22.99 4.27 -11.01
N ARG A 121 22.35 3.29 -11.64
CA ARG A 121 21.22 3.48 -12.55
C ARG A 121 19.88 3.27 -11.84
N TYR A 122 18.80 3.88 -12.35
CA TYR A 122 17.45 3.84 -11.74
C TYR A 122 17.00 2.42 -11.31
N SER A 123 17.30 1.38 -12.08
CA SER A 123 16.89 0.02 -11.74
C SER A 123 17.52 -0.53 -10.45
N GLU A 124 18.71 -0.05 -10.05
CA GLU A 124 19.35 -0.46 -8.79
C GLU A 124 18.59 0.10 -7.59
N PHE A 125 18.13 1.36 -7.65
CA PHE A 125 17.21 1.93 -6.65
C PHE A 125 15.89 1.15 -6.59
N SER A 126 15.35 0.74 -7.74
CA SER A 126 14.15 -0.09 -7.81
C SER A 126 14.34 -1.48 -7.20
N SER A 127 15.48 -2.12 -7.40
CA SER A 127 15.84 -3.39 -6.76
C SER A 127 16.10 -3.23 -5.26
N LEU A 128 16.77 -2.15 -4.84
CA LEU A 128 16.99 -1.82 -3.43
C LEU A 128 15.67 -1.61 -2.69
N ARG A 129 14.77 -0.78 -3.22
CA ARG A 129 13.43 -0.59 -2.63
C ARG A 129 12.66 -1.91 -2.54
N ALA A 130 12.71 -2.75 -3.57
CA ALA A 130 12.05 -4.05 -3.55
C ALA A 130 12.65 -5.00 -2.48
N ALA A 131 13.97 -4.99 -2.30
CA ALA A 131 14.63 -5.73 -1.22
C ALA A 131 14.21 -5.22 0.17
N LEU A 132 14.23 -3.90 0.40
CA LEU A 132 13.83 -3.30 1.68
C LEU A 132 12.36 -3.55 2.03
N VAL A 133 11.44 -3.49 1.07
CA VAL A 133 10.02 -3.83 1.28
C VAL A 133 9.84 -5.32 1.64
N ASN A 134 10.71 -6.20 1.13
CA ASN A 134 10.68 -7.62 1.47
C ASN A 134 11.38 -7.93 2.81
N LEU A 135 12.44 -7.21 3.19
CA LEU A 135 13.10 -7.32 4.49
C LEU A 135 12.26 -6.73 5.63
N HIS A 136 11.48 -5.68 5.35
CA HIS A 136 10.80 -4.90 6.38
C HIS A 136 9.30 -4.70 6.06
N PRO A 137 8.49 -5.78 6.02
CA PRO A 137 7.08 -5.70 5.61
C PRO A 137 6.17 -4.91 6.59
N THR A 138 6.69 -4.57 7.77
CA THR A 138 6.03 -3.70 8.77
C THR A 138 6.39 -2.22 8.64
N LEU A 139 7.37 -1.84 7.80
CA LEU A 139 7.88 -0.47 7.71
C LEU A 139 7.41 0.26 6.45
N ILE A 140 7.12 1.56 6.57
CA ILE A 140 6.73 2.43 5.45
C ILE A 140 7.99 2.85 4.69
N ILE A 141 8.50 1.95 3.84
CA ILE A 141 9.65 2.22 2.96
C ILE A 141 9.27 3.30 1.92
N PRO A 142 9.97 4.45 1.88
CA PRO A 142 9.61 5.59 1.03
C PRO A 142 9.39 5.23 -0.45
N PRO A 143 8.46 5.89 -1.15
CA PRO A 143 8.25 5.67 -2.58
C PRO A 143 9.47 6.11 -3.42
N ILE A 144 9.51 5.67 -4.67
CA ILE A 144 10.47 6.13 -5.69
C ILE A 144 9.70 6.53 -6.96
N PRO A 145 10.21 7.48 -7.76
CA PRO A 145 9.56 7.96 -8.99
C PRO A 145 9.34 6.82 -9.97
N GLU A 146 8.23 6.85 -10.72
CA GLU A 146 7.84 5.72 -11.58
C GLU A 146 8.83 5.41 -12.72
N LYS A 147 8.74 4.19 -13.25
CA LYS A 147 9.57 3.69 -14.36
C LYS A 147 9.07 4.19 -15.72
N HIS A 148 9.22 5.49 -15.95
CA HIS A 148 9.13 6.11 -17.28
C HIS A 148 10.00 5.37 -18.30
N SER A 149 9.46 5.15 -19.51
CA SER A 149 10.14 4.46 -20.60
C SER A 149 11.36 5.25 -21.11
N MET A 150 12.42 4.54 -21.51
CA MET A 150 13.61 5.16 -22.13
C MET A 150 13.43 5.43 -23.63
N ALA A 151 12.33 4.97 -24.24
CA ALA A 151 12.07 5.16 -25.67
C ALA A 151 11.80 6.64 -26.05
N ASP A 152 11.23 7.43 -25.15
CA ASP A 152 10.98 8.86 -25.35
C ASP A 152 12.29 9.69 -25.37
N TYR A 153 13.20 9.42 -24.43
CA TYR A 153 14.46 10.14 -24.11
C TYR A 153 15.52 10.20 -25.23
N ALA A 154 15.27 9.54 -26.36
CA ALA A 154 16.21 9.39 -27.47
C ALA A 154 15.60 9.72 -28.84
N ALA A 155 14.27 9.79 -28.97
CA ALA A 155 13.60 9.77 -30.27
C ALA A 155 13.16 11.14 -30.80
N LYS A 156 13.02 12.17 -29.94
CA LYS A 156 12.35 13.44 -30.30
C LYS A 156 13.02 14.65 -29.65
N PRO A 157 13.75 15.51 -30.39
CA PRO A 157 14.40 16.71 -29.82
C PRO A 157 13.45 17.66 -29.09
N ARG A 158 12.17 17.74 -29.50
CA ARG A 158 11.12 18.51 -28.80
C ARG A 158 10.87 18.06 -27.35
N LYS A 159 11.21 16.81 -26.97
CA LYS A 159 11.06 16.30 -25.60
C LYS A 159 12.22 16.61 -24.66
N ALA A 160 13.32 17.20 -25.13
CA ALA A 160 14.53 17.39 -24.29
C ALA A 160 14.31 18.25 -23.02
N LYS A 161 13.28 19.12 -23.00
CA LYS A 161 12.85 19.84 -21.77
C LYS A 161 12.07 18.92 -20.81
N GLU A 162 11.20 18.05 -21.31
CA GLU A 162 10.48 17.03 -20.52
C GLU A 162 11.46 16.00 -19.93
N ASP A 163 12.41 15.53 -20.73
CA ASP A 163 13.43 14.57 -20.30
C ASP A 163 14.26 15.12 -19.13
N THR A 164 14.65 16.40 -19.21
CA THR A 164 15.38 17.11 -18.14
C THR A 164 14.54 17.23 -16.87
N SER A 165 13.28 17.69 -16.96
CA SER A 165 12.43 17.86 -15.76
C SER A 165 12.11 16.53 -15.07
N ILE A 166 11.93 15.43 -15.82
CA ILE A 166 11.75 14.09 -15.25
C ILE A 166 13.06 13.57 -14.64
N ILE A 167 14.24 13.89 -15.21
CA ILE A 167 15.54 13.57 -14.60
C ILE A 167 15.73 14.33 -13.27
N ASP A 168 15.40 15.61 -13.22
CA ASP A 168 15.58 16.42 -12.02
C ASP A 168 14.59 16.06 -10.90
N LEU A 169 13.31 15.80 -11.24
CA LEU A 169 12.34 15.20 -10.33
C LEU A 169 12.87 13.86 -9.79
N ARG A 170 13.50 13.04 -10.66
CA ARG A 170 14.13 11.79 -10.23
C ARG A 170 15.34 12.00 -9.32
N LYS A 171 16.21 12.99 -9.57
CA LYS A 171 17.32 13.34 -8.66
C LYS A 171 16.77 13.72 -7.28
N ARG A 172 15.73 14.55 -7.23
CA ARG A 172 15.10 14.99 -5.97
C ARG A 172 14.44 13.82 -5.23
N MET A 173 13.49 13.12 -5.84
CA MET A 173 12.79 12.00 -5.17
C MET A 173 13.72 10.85 -4.78
N LEU A 174 14.76 10.52 -5.57
CA LEU A 174 15.73 9.49 -5.21
C LEU A 174 16.66 9.95 -4.08
N SER A 175 16.99 11.25 -4.00
CA SER A 175 17.69 11.82 -2.85
C SER A 175 16.81 11.76 -1.59
N VAL A 176 15.52 12.09 -1.69
CA VAL A 176 14.56 11.96 -0.59
C VAL A 176 14.42 10.51 -0.12
N PHE A 177 14.31 9.55 -1.04
CA PHE A 177 14.31 8.11 -0.73
C PHE A 177 15.54 7.71 0.10
N LEU A 178 16.76 8.05 -0.36
CA LEU A 178 17.99 7.71 0.36
C LEU A 178 18.08 8.42 1.73
N ASN A 179 17.73 9.70 1.81
CA ASN A 179 17.82 10.50 3.04
C ASN A 179 16.71 10.21 4.07
N ARG A 180 15.61 9.56 3.66
CA ARG A 180 14.64 8.94 4.59
C ARG A 180 15.11 7.55 5.02
N CYS A 181 15.55 6.69 4.09
CA CYS A 181 16.08 5.36 4.41
C CYS A 181 17.25 5.41 5.40
N ARG A 182 18.17 6.38 5.29
CA ARG A 182 19.30 6.53 6.25
C ARG A 182 18.88 6.92 7.68
N LYS A 183 17.63 7.35 7.89
CA LYS A 183 17.06 7.67 9.21
C LYS A 183 16.31 6.49 9.84
N MET A 184 16.07 5.43 9.07
CA MET A 184 15.41 4.20 9.53
C MET A 184 16.49 3.21 9.99
N LYS A 185 16.66 3.05 11.30
CA LYS A 185 17.75 2.24 11.89
C LYS A 185 17.78 0.82 11.30
N GLU A 186 16.61 0.19 11.23
CA GLU A 186 16.39 -1.15 10.69
C GLU A 186 16.92 -1.28 9.25
N VAL A 187 16.73 -0.24 8.43
CA VAL A 187 17.17 -0.18 7.02
C VAL A 187 18.68 0.07 6.89
N VAL A 188 19.31 0.75 7.85
CA VAL A 188 20.77 0.99 7.86
C VAL A 188 21.52 -0.25 8.35
N GLU A 189 20.94 -1.03 9.26
CA GLU A 189 21.54 -2.27 9.75
C GLU A 189 21.53 -3.36 8.65
N ASP A 190 20.40 -3.57 7.94
CA ASP A 190 20.31 -4.54 6.83
C ASP A 190 20.78 -4.01 5.45
N GLY A 191 21.05 -2.70 5.32
CA GLY A 191 21.25 -2.03 4.03
C GLY A 191 22.59 -2.26 3.31
N SER A 192 23.40 -3.23 3.73
CA SER A 192 24.78 -3.42 3.27
C SER A 192 24.90 -4.22 1.96
N GLU A 193 24.84 -3.49 0.84
CA GLU A 193 25.35 -3.82 -0.51
C GLU A 193 24.82 -5.07 -1.27
N VAL A 194 24.27 -6.11 -0.62
CA VAL A 194 24.02 -7.39 -1.29
C VAL A 194 22.54 -7.71 -1.56
N LEU A 195 22.03 -7.13 -2.65
CA LEU A 195 20.71 -7.44 -3.24
C LEU A 195 20.53 -8.93 -3.64
N HIS A 196 21.58 -9.76 -3.55
CA HIS A 196 21.68 -11.12 -4.09
C HIS A 196 22.29 -12.15 -3.10
N SER A 197 22.45 -11.83 -1.82
CA SER A 197 22.86 -12.79 -0.77
C SER A 197 21.96 -12.67 0.47
N PRO A 198 22.19 -13.45 1.54
CA PRO A 198 21.52 -13.21 2.83
C PRO A 198 21.81 -11.77 3.31
N PRO A 199 20.86 -11.11 4.00
CA PRO A 199 19.53 -11.62 4.39
C PRO A 199 18.52 -11.70 3.24
N VAL A 200 18.66 -10.90 2.18
CA VAL A 200 17.68 -10.80 1.07
C VAL A 200 17.39 -12.15 0.39
N SER A 201 18.41 -13.00 0.21
CA SER A 201 18.26 -14.27 -0.50
C SER A 201 17.71 -15.43 0.34
N SER A 202 17.51 -15.28 1.66
CA SER A 202 16.87 -16.30 2.50
C SER A 202 15.37 -16.06 2.73
N ILE A 203 14.86 -14.89 2.35
CA ILE A 203 13.43 -14.55 2.47
C ILE A 203 12.58 -15.52 1.62
N PRO A 204 11.54 -16.16 2.18
CA PRO A 204 10.59 -16.97 1.42
C PRO A 204 9.88 -16.18 0.32
N LYS A 205 9.42 -16.86 -0.75
CA LYS A 205 8.63 -16.27 -1.85
C LYS A 205 7.31 -15.57 -1.43
N SER A 206 6.95 -15.62 -0.16
CA SER A 206 5.85 -14.87 0.44
C SER A 206 6.18 -14.57 1.90
N ASN A 207 6.26 -13.28 2.26
CA ASN A 207 6.49 -12.80 3.63
C ASN A 207 5.41 -13.21 4.64
N LEU A 208 4.31 -13.82 4.18
CA LEU A 208 3.33 -14.44 5.06
C LEU A 208 3.84 -15.77 5.64
N LYS A 209 4.84 -16.41 5.03
CA LYS A 209 5.56 -17.59 5.56
C LYS A 209 6.91 -17.23 6.23
N ALA A 210 7.02 -16.03 6.80
CA ALA A 210 8.16 -15.61 7.59
C ALA A 210 7.74 -14.66 8.73
N PRO A 211 8.56 -14.49 9.78
CA PRO A 211 8.32 -13.52 10.84
C PRO A 211 8.20 -12.08 10.30
N PRO A 212 7.32 -11.22 10.86
CA PRO A 212 7.15 -9.83 10.41
C PRO A 212 8.39 -8.95 10.61
N LEU A 213 9.15 -9.19 11.67
CA LEU A 213 10.29 -8.38 12.11
C LEU A 213 11.64 -9.00 11.74
N ASP A 214 11.64 -10.24 11.25
CA ASP A 214 12.79 -10.95 10.71
C ASP A 214 12.34 -11.93 9.61
N PRO A 215 12.05 -11.44 8.38
CA PRO A 215 11.61 -12.29 7.29
C PRO A 215 12.71 -13.21 6.75
N ALA A 216 13.97 -12.97 7.13
CA ALA A 216 15.15 -13.67 6.65
C ALA A 216 15.42 -14.99 7.40
N ASN A 217 14.93 -15.14 8.63
CA ASN A 217 15.10 -16.33 9.48
C ASN A 217 13.77 -17.03 9.85
N PRO A 218 13.02 -17.57 8.86
CA PRO A 218 11.77 -18.29 9.14
C PRO A 218 12.00 -19.62 9.87
N SER A 219 11.34 -19.82 11.02
CA SER A 219 11.32 -21.12 11.69
C SER A 219 10.54 -22.17 10.87
N PRO A 220 10.80 -23.49 11.06
CA PRO A 220 10.14 -24.55 10.29
C PRO A 220 8.60 -24.49 10.31
N ALA A 221 8.01 -24.00 11.41
CA ALA A 221 6.56 -23.87 11.55
C ALA A 221 5.91 -22.92 10.53
N HIS A 222 6.63 -21.90 10.06
CA HIS A 222 6.13 -20.99 9.04
C HIS A 222 5.90 -21.67 7.69
N SER A 223 6.56 -22.81 7.43
CA SER A 223 6.37 -23.59 6.21
C SER A 223 4.95 -24.17 6.09
N TRP A 224 4.30 -24.47 7.22
CA TRP A 224 2.94 -25.04 7.28
C TRP A 224 1.82 -23.98 7.26
N LEU A 225 2.14 -22.69 7.46
CA LEU A 225 1.14 -21.62 7.46
C LEU A 225 0.35 -21.55 6.13
N PRO A 226 -0.98 -21.38 6.14
CA PRO A 226 -1.75 -21.12 4.93
C PRO A 226 -1.39 -19.75 4.34
N VAL A 227 -1.58 -19.57 3.03
CA VAL A 227 -1.38 -18.27 2.36
C VAL A 227 -2.75 -17.71 1.98
N PRO A 228 -3.28 -16.69 2.69
CA PRO A 228 -4.54 -16.07 2.33
C PRO A 228 -4.47 -15.37 0.97
N SER A 229 -5.64 -15.25 0.31
CA SER A 229 -5.78 -14.45 -0.92
C SER A 229 -5.43 -12.99 -0.68
N SER A 230 -4.81 -12.33 -1.67
CA SER A 230 -4.49 -10.90 -1.64
C SER A 230 -5.71 -9.99 -1.43
N SER A 231 -6.93 -10.50 -1.63
CA SER A 231 -8.21 -9.81 -1.39
C SER A 231 -8.95 -10.26 -0.11
N ALA A 232 -8.41 -11.19 0.68
CA ALA A 232 -9.08 -11.72 1.87
C ALA A 232 -9.19 -10.66 2.99
N LYS A 233 -10.38 -10.51 3.57
CA LYS A 233 -10.67 -9.54 4.65
C LYS A 233 -10.89 -10.26 5.98
N LEU A 234 -10.73 -9.53 7.08
CA LEU A 234 -11.11 -9.99 8.42
C LEU A 234 -12.61 -10.32 8.46
N LYS A 235 -12.97 -11.33 9.24
CA LYS A 235 -14.36 -11.57 9.62
C LYS A 235 -14.81 -10.40 10.52
N SER A 236 -15.67 -9.53 10.01
CA SER A 236 -16.19 -8.40 10.79
C SER A 236 -16.95 -8.92 12.01
N ALA A 237 -16.66 -8.39 13.20
CA ALA A 237 -17.33 -8.77 14.46
C ALA A 237 -18.80 -8.29 14.57
N SER A 238 -19.44 -7.96 13.46
CA SER A 238 -20.89 -7.81 13.35
C SER A 238 -21.53 -9.19 13.48
N ALA A 239 -22.36 -9.40 14.49
CA ALA A 239 -23.08 -10.65 14.65
C ALA A 239 -23.96 -10.93 13.43
N VAL A 240 -23.74 -12.08 12.79
CA VAL A 240 -24.56 -12.56 11.68
C VAL A 240 -25.57 -13.54 12.25
N SER A 241 -26.85 -13.16 12.25
CA SER A 241 -27.94 -14.07 12.62
C SER A 241 -28.00 -15.24 11.63
N GLU A 242 -28.55 -16.38 12.04
CA GLU A 242 -28.64 -17.61 11.22
C GLU A 242 -29.37 -17.41 9.87
N THR A 243 -30.15 -16.33 9.73
CA THR A 243 -30.84 -15.88 8.51
C THR A 243 -29.99 -15.03 7.55
N GLY A 244 -28.72 -14.76 7.86
CA GLY A 244 -27.80 -13.99 7.01
C GLY A 244 -28.01 -12.48 6.98
N THR A 245 -28.93 -11.94 7.77
CA THR A 245 -29.18 -10.49 7.92
C THR A 245 -28.27 -9.88 8.99
N PRO A 246 -27.65 -8.70 8.76
CA PRO A 246 -26.88 -7.99 9.79
C PRO A 246 -27.79 -7.56 10.95
N SER A 247 -27.42 -7.88 12.20
CA SER A 247 -28.19 -7.48 13.39
C SER A 247 -28.06 -5.99 13.75
N SER A 248 -27.14 -5.26 13.11
CA SER A 248 -26.79 -3.88 13.42
C SER A 248 -26.12 -3.24 12.19
N PRO A 249 -26.21 -1.91 12.00
CA PRO A 249 -25.27 -1.21 11.13
C PRO A 249 -23.83 -1.41 11.65
N PRO A 250 -22.82 -1.48 10.78
CA PRO A 250 -21.44 -1.66 11.22
C PRO A 250 -20.98 -0.45 12.05
N SER A 251 -20.52 -0.67 13.28
CA SER A 251 -20.13 0.37 14.25
C SER A 251 -19.00 1.31 13.78
N TYR A 252 -18.40 1.01 12.62
CA TYR A 252 -17.34 1.77 11.96
C TYR A 252 -17.87 2.80 10.94
N SER A 253 -19.20 2.95 10.78
CA SER A 253 -19.79 3.88 9.80
C SER A 253 -19.81 5.36 10.25
N ALA A 254 -19.45 5.64 11.50
CA ALA A 254 -19.26 7.00 12.00
C ALA A 254 -17.88 7.54 11.57
N MET A 255 -17.74 7.83 10.27
CA MET A 255 -16.52 8.44 9.70
C MET A 255 -16.26 9.81 10.34
N PRO A 256 -15.13 10.03 11.03
CA PRO A 256 -14.66 11.38 11.33
C PRO A 256 -14.24 12.03 10.01
N SER A 257 -14.79 13.20 9.69
CA SER A 257 -14.26 14.02 8.58
C SER A 257 -12.96 14.69 8.99
N ALA A 258 -12.06 14.99 8.06
CA ALA A 258 -10.78 15.68 8.34
C ALA A 258 -10.89 16.95 9.21
N ALA A 259 -12.04 17.64 9.22
CA ALA A 259 -12.31 18.77 10.12
C ALA A 259 -12.26 18.42 11.63
N ALA A 260 -12.37 17.14 11.98
CA ALA A 260 -12.28 16.64 13.36
C ALA A 260 -10.87 16.77 13.97
N HIS A 261 -9.84 17.05 13.17
CA HIS A 261 -8.50 17.41 13.67
C HIS A 261 -8.39 18.88 14.15
N SER A 262 -9.41 19.70 13.88
CA SER A 262 -9.43 21.15 14.19
C SER A 262 -10.56 21.59 15.12
N ILE A 263 -11.35 20.65 15.66
CA ILE A 263 -12.52 20.94 16.52
C ILE A 263 -12.41 20.11 17.81
N PRO A 264 -12.52 20.72 19.01
CA PRO A 264 -12.58 20.01 20.29
C PRO A 264 -13.90 19.22 20.49
N GLY A 265 -14.09 18.17 19.70
CA GLY A 265 -15.17 17.20 19.84
C GLY A 265 -14.74 15.94 20.63
N PRO A 266 -15.69 15.15 21.14
CA PRO A 266 -15.39 13.89 21.82
C PRO A 266 -14.90 12.82 20.84
N GLN A 267 -13.59 12.78 20.62
CA GLN A 267 -12.91 11.68 19.92
C GLN A 267 -13.08 10.40 20.73
N VAL A 268 -13.92 9.46 20.25
CA VAL A 268 -14.26 8.22 20.97
C VAL A 268 -13.03 7.29 21.10
N PHE A 269 -12.07 7.41 20.18
CA PHE A 269 -10.75 6.82 20.26
C PHE A 269 -9.70 7.85 19.85
N GLY A 270 -8.54 7.85 20.53
CA GLY A 270 -7.38 8.65 20.12
C GLY A 270 -6.78 8.18 18.80
N ARG A 271 -5.87 8.97 18.22
CA ARG A 271 -5.21 8.65 16.94
C ARG A 271 -4.44 7.32 17.00
N PHE A 272 -3.82 7.06 18.14
CA PHE A 272 -3.12 5.83 18.48
C PHE A 272 -3.70 5.24 19.78
N PRO A 273 -3.57 3.92 20.00
CA PRO A 273 -3.98 3.29 21.26
C PRO A 273 -3.14 3.81 22.44
N PRO A 274 -3.74 3.97 23.63
CA PRO A 274 -3.03 4.42 24.82
C PRO A 274 -2.03 3.36 25.30
N THR A 275 -0.78 3.75 25.51
CA THR A 275 0.37 2.88 25.83
C THR A 275 0.22 2.11 27.14
N SER A 276 -0.66 2.55 28.04
CA SER A 276 -0.96 1.90 29.32
C SER A 276 -1.94 0.72 29.23
N GLN A 277 -2.53 0.45 28.06
CA GLN A 277 -3.53 -0.61 27.88
C GLN A 277 -2.97 -1.77 27.04
N HIS A 278 -2.91 -2.97 27.64
CA HIS A 278 -2.62 -4.21 26.89
C HIS A 278 -3.87 -4.65 26.10
N LEU A 279 -4.14 -3.94 25.01
CA LEU A 279 -5.26 -4.21 24.11
C LEU A 279 -5.10 -5.53 23.36
N SER A 280 -6.21 -6.20 23.09
CA SER A 280 -6.25 -7.34 22.18
C SER A 280 -6.18 -6.89 20.72
N GLU A 281 -5.86 -7.85 19.85
CA GLU A 281 -5.78 -7.65 18.40
C GLU A 281 -7.09 -7.16 17.75
N GLN A 282 -8.24 -7.39 18.39
CA GLN A 282 -9.55 -6.90 17.93
C GLN A 282 -9.81 -5.46 18.41
N GLU A 283 -9.38 -5.11 19.61
CA GLU A 283 -9.45 -3.74 20.14
C GLU A 283 -8.44 -2.79 19.47
N LEU A 284 -7.37 -3.33 18.88
CA LEU A 284 -6.45 -2.57 18.03
C LEU A 284 -6.99 -2.27 16.62
N ASP A 285 -7.93 -3.05 16.09
CA ASP A 285 -8.42 -2.91 14.72
C ASP A 285 -9.01 -1.52 14.39
N PRO A 286 -9.83 -0.86 15.24
CA PRO A 286 -10.38 0.46 14.97
C PRO A 286 -9.31 1.52 14.68
N TYR A 287 -8.17 1.50 15.40
CA TYR A 287 -7.08 2.44 15.21
C TYR A 287 -6.44 2.29 13.82
N PHE A 288 -6.15 1.05 13.40
CA PHE A 288 -5.59 0.77 12.08
C PHE A 288 -6.57 1.11 10.94
N ILE A 289 -7.87 0.86 11.13
CA ILE A 289 -8.92 1.24 10.17
C ILE A 289 -9.04 2.76 10.06
N ASN A 290 -9.02 3.48 11.18
CA ASN A 290 -9.05 4.95 11.21
C ASN A 290 -7.80 5.57 10.56
N PHE A 291 -6.63 4.96 10.75
CA PHE A 291 -5.40 5.37 10.07
C PHE A 291 -5.48 5.14 8.55
N GLU A 292 -6.04 4.02 8.09
CA GLU A 292 -6.25 3.78 6.64
C GLU A 292 -7.22 4.81 6.03
N ALA A 293 -8.32 5.10 6.73
CA ALA A 293 -9.35 6.05 6.29
C ALA A 293 -8.81 7.49 6.19
N SER A 294 -8.19 8.00 7.27
CA SER A 294 -7.60 9.35 7.30
C SER A 294 -6.44 9.51 6.32
N THR A 295 -5.60 8.49 6.13
CA THR A 295 -4.54 8.49 5.10
C THR A 295 -5.12 8.59 3.69
N ARG A 296 -6.26 7.91 3.43
CA ARG A 296 -6.95 7.98 2.15
C ARG A 296 -7.66 9.32 1.93
N GLU A 297 -8.25 9.92 2.97
CA GLU A 297 -8.84 11.27 2.87
C GLU A 297 -7.76 12.30 2.54
N LEU A 298 -6.59 12.24 3.19
CA LEU A 298 -5.45 13.09 2.90
C LEU A 298 -4.93 12.92 1.46
N GLU A 299 -4.77 11.69 0.97
CA GLU A 299 -4.38 11.41 -0.42
C GLU A 299 -5.34 12.08 -1.43
N MET A 300 -6.66 11.95 -1.20
CA MET A 300 -7.69 12.55 -2.06
C MET A 300 -7.71 14.07 -1.99
N LEU A 301 -7.34 14.68 -0.85
CA LEU A 301 -7.20 16.13 -0.71
C LEU A 301 -5.98 16.66 -1.48
N LEU A 302 -4.81 16.03 -1.28
CA LEU A 302 -3.54 16.41 -1.90
C LEU A 302 -3.60 16.26 -3.43
N GLN A 303 -3.98 15.08 -3.94
CA GLN A 303 -4.07 14.79 -5.38
C GLN A 303 -5.29 15.44 -6.05
N GLY A 304 -6.35 15.71 -5.28
CA GLY A 304 -7.61 16.22 -5.79
C GLY A 304 -7.65 17.74 -5.90
N ASN A 305 -8.20 18.40 -4.88
CA ASN A 305 -8.49 19.84 -4.96
C ASN A 305 -7.24 20.71 -4.77
N ILE A 306 -6.29 20.30 -3.93
CA ILE A 306 -5.11 21.12 -3.65
C ILE A 306 -4.19 21.17 -4.88
N GLU A 307 -3.85 20.02 -5.49
CA GLU A 307 -3.05 19.98 -6.72
C GLU A 307 -3.71 20.72 -7.90
N ARG A 308 -5.06 20.66 -8.03
CA ARG A 308 -5.78 21.43 -9.06
C ARG A 308 -5.67 22.95 -8.86
N VAL A 309 -5.62 23.44 -7.63
CA VAL A 309 -5.42 24.88 -7.36
C VAL A 309 -3.95 25.24 -7.56
N ASN A 310 -3.04 24.47 -6.95
CA ASN A 310 -1.60 24.61 -7.09
C ASN A 310 -1.14 24.71 -8.57
N ARG A 311 -1.59 23.77 -9.41
CA ARG A 311 -1.23 23.78 -10.84
C ARG A 311 -1.73 25.03 -11.57
N ARG A 312 -2.97 25.48 -11.31
CA ARG A 312 -3.49 26.74 -11.87
C ARG A 312 -2.71 27.97 -11.41
N THR A 313 -2.23 27.97 -10.16
CA THR A 313 -1.38 29.04 -9.64
C THR A 313 -0.04 29.10 -10.38
N LEU A 314 0.59 27.96 -10.65
CA LEU A 314 1.82 27.89 -11.45
C LEU A 314 1.59 28.25 -12.94
N GLU A 315 0.49 27.75 -13.54
CA GLU A 315 0.02 28.14 -14.88
C GLU A 315 -0.19 29.67 -14.97
N HIS A 316 -0.78 30.28 -13.93
CA HIS A 316 -1.01 31.72 -13.84
C HIS A 316 0.30 32.52 -13.70
N TYR A 317 1.25 32.10 -12.84
CA TYR A 317 2.53 32.80 -12.71
C TYR A 317 3.35 32.74 -14.00
N ALA A 318 3.37 31.61 -14.72
CA ALA A 318 4.04 31.50 -16.01
C ALA A 318 3.41 32.43 -17.08
N LYS A 319 2.08 32.59 -17.08
CA LYS A 319 1.43 33.56 -17.95
C LYS A 319 1.75 35.01 -17.54
N LEU A 320 1.68 35.31 -16.24
CA LEU A 320 1.98 36.64 -15.71
C LEU A 320 3.42 37.06 -16.04
N SER A 321 4.40 36.16 -15.92
CA SER A 321 5.78 36.45 -16.34
C SER A 321 5.84 36.80 -17.84
N THR A 322 5.14 36.06 -18.70
CA THR A 322 5.07 36.33 -20.15
C THR A 322 4.44 37.70 -20.45
N ASP A 323 3.32 38.03 -19.80
CA ASP A 323 2.63 39.32 -19.94
C ASP A 323 3.51 40.49 -19.44
N LEU A 324 4.30 40.28 -18.37
CA LEU A 324 5.26 41.25 -17.82
C LEU A 324 6.46 41.47 -18.75
N ALA A 325 7.06 40.41 -19.31
CA ALA A 325 8.19 40.53 -20.23
C ALA A 325 7.86 41.36 -21.47
N GLU A 326 6.64 41.24 -22.01
CA GLU A 326 6.18 42.11 -23.09
C GLU A 326 5.99 43.56 -22.62
N LEU A 327 5.46 43.76 -21.41
CA LEU A 327 5.21 45.10 -20.84
C LEU A 327 6.51 45.87 -20.54
N GLY A 328 7.53 45.21 -19.98
CA GLY A 328 8.84 45.81 -19.69
C GLY A 328 9.55 46.24 -20.97
N ALA A 329 9.63 45.34 -21.96
CA ALA A 329 10.14 45.65 -23.29
C ALA A 329 9.39 46.82 -23.97
N ARG A 330 8.07 46.92 -23.80
CA ARG A 330 7.26 48.05 -24.30
C ARG A 330 7.58 49.37 -23.57
N TYR A 331 7.78 49.36 -22.25
CA TYR A 331 8.18 50.56 -21.50
C TYR A 331 9.60 51.02 -21.87
N ASN A 332 10.58 50.11 -21.92
CA ASN A 332 11.94 50.41 -22.34
C ASN A 332 11.97 50.99 -23.77
N GLY A 333 11.17 50.43 -24.70
CA GLY A 333 10.99 50.98 -26.04
C GLY A 333 10.32 52.35 -26.09
N PHE A 334 9.39 52.64 -25.16
CA PHE A 334 8.73 53.95 -25.07
C PHE A 334 9.67 55.03 -24.52
N ALA A 335 10.51 54.72 -23.52
CA ALA A 335 11.50 55.64 -22.96
C ALA A 335 12.43 56.24 -24.03
N LEU A 336 12.88 55.43 -25.00
CA LEU A 336 13.72 55.85 -26.14
C LEU A 336 13.06 56.87 -27.08
N SER A 337 11.73 57.06 -26.98
CA SER A 337 10.96 58.00 -27.80
C SER A 337 10.52 59.27 -27.06
N GLU A 338 10.73 59.35 -25.75
CA GLU A 338 10.32 60.51 -24.95
C GLU A 338 11.35 61.66 -25.05
N SER A 339 10.82 62.87 -25.23
CA SER A 339 11.56 64.12 -25.39
C SER A 339 12.10 64.73 -24.10
N SER A 340 11.48 64.43 -22.96
CA SER A 340 11.78 65.02 -21.65
C SER A 340 12.64 64.08 -20.82
N PRO A 341 13.93 64.38 -20.55
CA PRO A 341 14.87 63.41 -19.96
C PRO A 341 14.42 62.81 -18.62
N THR A 342 13.76 63.59 -17.77
CA THR A 342 13.20 63.12 -16.49
C THR A 342 12.02 62.15 -16.66
N VAL A 343 11.23 62.30 -17.73
CA VAL A 343 10.11 61.41 -18.03
C VAL A 343 10.63 60.14 -18.73
N ALA A 344 11.59 60.28 -19.63
CA ALA A 344 12.28 59.15 -20.26
C ALA A 344 12.93 58.23 -19.21
N ALA A 345 13.71 58.80 -18.28
CA ALA A 345 14.36 58.05 -17.20
C ALA A 345 13.34 57.34 -16.28
N ALA A 346 12.23 58.00 -15.93
CA ALA A 346 11.18 57.39 -15.12
C ALA A 346 10.45 56.25 -15.87
N ILE A 347 10.19 56.40 -17.17
CA ILE A 347 9.62 55.33 -18.01
C ILE A 347 10.58 54.14 -18.11
N GLU A 348 11.89 54.39 -18.30
CA GLU A 348 12.91 53.34 -18.32
C GLU A 348 12.99 52.60 -16.98
N ARG A 349 12.98 53.32 -15.84
CA ARG A 349 13.03 52.69 -14.51
C ARG A 349 11.77 51.88 -14.19
N ILE A 350 10.60 52.27 -14.70
CA ILE A 350 9.37 51.46 -14.68
C ILE A 350 9.55 50.19 -15.53
N GLY A 351 10.13 50.29 -16.73
CA GLY A 351 10.43 49.14 -17.59
C GLY A 351 11.36 48.14 -16.90
N GLN A 352 12.47 48.61 -16.35
CA GLN A 352 13.42 47.80 -15.57
C GLN A 352 12.76 47.12 -14.33
N ALA A 353 11.85 47.81 -13.64
CA ALA A 353 11.10 47.22 -12.53
C ALA A 353 10.12 46.13 -13.00
N VAL A 354 9.46 46.31 -14.15
CA VAL A 354 8.62 45.29 -14.78
C VAL A 354 9.44 44.08 -15.25
N ASP A 355 10.62 44.29 -15.86
CA ASP A 355 11.53 43.21 -16.28
C ASP A 355 12.05 42.41 -15.07
N THR A 356 12.31 43.08 -13.94
CA THR A 356 12.68 42.43 -12.68
C THR A 356 11.49 41.65 -12.09
N THR A 357 10.28 42.22 -12.14
CA THR A 357 9.02 41.54 -11.75
C THR A 357 8.81 40.27 -12.58
N TYR A 358 9.13 40.30 -13.88
CA TYR A 358 9.10 39.15 -14.77
C TYR A 358 10.04 38.03 -14.28
N LEU A 359 11.33 38.32 -14.12
CA LEU A 359 12.34 37.33 -13.72
C LEU A 359 12.04 36.71 -12.34
N ASP A 360 11.66 37.55 -11.36
CA ASP A 360 11.27 37.07 -10.04
C ASP A 360 10.02 36.19 -10.06
N THR A 361 9.09 36.44 -11.00
CA THR A 361 7.86 35.63 -11.14
C THR A 361 8.15 34.29 -11.80
N GLU A 362 9.15 34.18 -12.69
CA GLU A 362 9.67 32.89 -13.15
C GLU A 362 10.34 32.12 -12.00
N GLU A 363 11.20 32.78 -11.22
CA GLU A 363 11.88 32.17 -10.07
C GLU A 363 10.87 31.69 -9.01
N LEU A 364 9.84 32.49 -8.70
CA LEU A 364 8.74 32.12 -7.82
C LEU A 364 8.04 30.85 -8.30
N SER A 365 7.69 30.77 -9.59
CA SER A 365 7.00 29.61 -10.16
C SER A 365 7.87 28.34 -10.10
N ALA A 366 9.16 28.46 -10.41
CA ALA A 366 10.11 27.35 -10.31
C ALA A 366 10.31 26.87 -8.86
N ASN A 367 10.51 27.81 -7.92
CA ASN A 367 10.72 27.53 -6.51
C ASN A 367 9.47 26.94 -5.83
N LEU A 368 8.27 27.40 -6.19
CA LEU A 368 7.01 26.77 -5.75
C LEU A 368 6.83 25.36 -6.33
N GLY A 369 7.24 25.15 -7.59
CA GLY A 369 7.26 23.83 -8.22
C GLY A 369 8.11 22.82 -7.43
N ALA A 370 9.37 23.14 -7.19
CA ALA A 370 10.31 22.23 -6.51
C ALA A 370 10.15 22.20 -4.98
N GLY A 371 9.81 23.34 -4.35
CA GLY A 371 9.76 23.49 -2.89
C GLY A 371 8.41 23.18 -2.24
N PHE A 372 7.31 23.21 -3.01
CA PHE A 372 5.96 22.93 -2.52
C PHE A 372 5.26 21.83 -3.32
N ALA A 373 5.11 22.00 -4.64
CA ALA A 373 4.29 21.11 -5.46
C ALA A 373 4.84 19.67 -5.50
N GLU A 374 6.16 19.50 -5.62
CA GLU A 374 6.80 18.17 -5.60
C GLU A 374 6.71 17.48 -4.23
N PRO A 375 7.15 18.07 -3.09
CA PRO A 375 6.97 17.49 -1.76
C PRO A 375 5.51 17.13 -1.42
N MET A 376 4.54 17.93 -1.87
CA MET A 376 3.11 17.66 -1.69
C MET A 376 2.67 16.39 -2.46
N ARG A 377 3.14 16.21 -3.71
CA ARG A 377 2.90 14.99 -4.50
C ARG A 377 3.63 13.77 -3.94
N GLU A 378 4.87 13.93 -3.47
CA GLU A 378 5.62 12.87 -2.77
C GLU A 378 4.85 12.39 -1.53
N SER A 379 4.37 13.33 -0.69
CA SER A 379 3.59 13.04 0.52
C SER A 379 2.34 12.20 0.21
N ALA A 380 1.64 12.49 -0.90
CA ALA A 380 0.49 11.70 -1.32
C ALA A 380 0.85 10.25 -1.73
N GLN A 381 2.03 10.00 -2.31
CA GLN A 381 2.43 8.65 -2.73
C GLN A 381 2.63 7.68 -1.54
N PHE A 382 2.94 8.21 -0.34
CA PHE A 382 3.03 7.37 0.86
C PHE A 382 1.71 6.66 1.22
N ALA A 383 0.55 7.18 0.82
CA ALA A 383 -0.74 6.55 1.10
C ALA A 383 -0.86 5.12 0.51
N GLY A 384 -0.25 4.87 -0.66
CA GLY A 384 -0.14 3.54 -1.23
C GLY A 384 0.78 2.60 -0.44
N VAL A 385 1.82 3.14 0.18
CA VAL A 385 2.76 2.40 1.04
C VAL A 385 2.10 2.04 2.36
N VAL A 386 1.48 3.03 3.04
CA VAL A 386 0.70 2.83 4.28
C VAL A 386 -0.35 1.74 4.10
N ARG A 387 -1.16 1.82 3.03
CA ARG A 387 -2.16 0.77 2.71
C ARG A 387 -1.52 -0.60 2.55
N SER A 388 -0.34 -0.70 1.94
CA SER A 388 0.36 -1.98 1.73
C SER A 388 0.83 -2.60 3.05
N VAL A 389 1.35 -1.78 3.96
CA VAL A 389 1.79 -2.19 5.31
C VAL A 389 0.59 -2.61 6.19
N LEU A 390 -0.49 -1.81 6.20
CA LEU A 390 -1.74 -2.15 6.87
C LEU A 390 -2.36 -3.44 6.31
N ARG A 391 -2.30 -3.62 4.98
CA ARG A 391 -2.75 -4.85 4.30
C ARG A 391 -1.94 -6.07 4.73
N TYR A 392 -0.63 -5.94 4.95
CA TYR A 392 0.20 -7.03 5.48
C TYR A 392 -0.23 -7.46 6.88
N ARG A 393 -0.47 -6.52 7.82
CA ARG A 393 -1.05 -6.84 9.14
C ARG A 393 -2.37 -7.60 9.02
N VAL A 394 -3.28 -7.10 8.17
CA VAL A 394 -4.58 -7.75 7.92
C VAL A 394 -4.41 -9.19 7.40
N LEU A 395 -3.47 -9.42 6.47
CA LEU A 395 -3.21 -10.76 5.93
C LEU A 395 -2.60 -11.71 6.98
N LYS A 396 -1.71 -11.23 7.87
CA LYS A 396 -1.23 -12.04 9.02
C LYS A 396 -2.37 -12.44 9.97
N ARG A 397 -3.33 -11.55 10.25
CA ARG A 397 -4.50 -11.88 11.10
C ARG A 397 -5.46 -12.86 10.43
N VAL A 398 -5.75 -12.68 9.14
CA VAL A 398 -6.53 -13.67 8.36
C VAL A 398 -5.81 -15.03 8.31
N GLN A 399 -4.48 -15.05 8.19
CA GLN A 399 -3.69 -16.28 8.25
C GLN A 399 -3.80 -17.00 9.60
N GLN A 400 -3.79 -16.25 10.72
CA GLN A 400 -4.03 -16.84 12.06
C GLN A 400 -5.45 -17.43 12.17
N GLU A 401 -6.47 -16.73 11.66
CA GLU A 401 -7.85 -17.26 11.61
C GLU A 401 -7.93 -18.53 10.75
N MET A 402 -7.36 -18.54 9.54
CA MET A 402 -7.34 -19.72 8.67
C MET A 402 -6.64 -20.92 9.33
N THR A 403 -5.51 -20.68 10.00
CA THR A 403 -4.75 -21.74 10.70
C THR A 403 -5.58 -22.34 11.85
N ARG A 404 -6.30 -21.50 12.60
CA ARG A 404 -7.23 -21.93 13.65
C ARG A 404 -8.41 -22.73 13.09
N ASP A 405 -9.07 -22.20 12.06
CA ASP A 405 -10.19 -22.84 11.36
C ASP A 405 -9.78 -24.21 10.76
N GLU A 406 -8.56 -24.37 10.26
CA GLU A 406 -8.03 -25.64 9.72
C GLU A 406 -7.67 -26.64 10.82
N LEU A 407 -7.07 -26.17 11.92
CA LEU A 407 -6.75 -26.97 13.10
C LEU A 407 -8.02 -27.56 13.74
N GLU A 408 -9.10 -26.79 13.86
CA GLU A 408 -10.38 -27.26 14.41
C GLU A 408 -11.04 -28.32 13.50
N LYS A 409 -11.00 -28.11 12.18
CA LYS A 409 -11.45 -29.12 11.18
C LYS A 409 -10.63 -30.40 11.26
N LYS A 410 -9.35 -30.32 11.62
CA LYS A 410 -8.47 -31.50 11.80
C LYS A 410 -8.72 -32.22 13.13
N LYS A 411 -9.05 -31.50 14.22
CA LYS A 411 -9.43 -32.11 15.50
C LYS A 411 -10.77 -32.85 15.39
N THR A 412 -11.78 -32.21 14.81
CA THR A 412 -13.09 -32.84 14.54
C THR A 412 -12.99 -34.02 13.56
N LEU A 413 -12.11 -33.97 12.56
CA LEU A 413 -11.80 -35.12 11.71
C LEU A 413 -11.11 -36.26 12.46
N LEU A 414 -10.16 -35.97 13.37
CA LEU A 414 -9.51 -37.00 14.18
C LEU A 414 -10.53 -37.71 15.08
N ASP A 415 -11.37 -36.95 15.79
CA ASP A 415 -12.47 -37.46 16.60
C ASP A 415 -13.38 -38.42 15.81
N SER A 416 -13.72 -38.05 14.57
CA SER A 416 -14.51 -38.88 13.66
C SER A 416 -13.80 -40.18 13.30
N LEU A 417 -12.51 -40.12 12.96
CA LEU A 417 -11.71 -41.29 12.61
C LEU A 417 -11.53 -42.23 13.81
N GLU A 418 -11.21 -41.72 15.00
CA GLU A 418 -11.03 -42.54 16.21
C GLU A 418 -12.34 -43.19 16.66
N ARG A 419 -13.48 -42.50 16.58
CA ARG A 419 -14.80 -43.11 16.81
C ARG A 419 -15.05 -44.26 15.81
N SER A 420 -14.74 -44.07 14.53
CA SER A 420 -14.88 -45.14 13.52
C SER A 420 -13.93 -46.33 13.75
N GLU A 421 -12.73 -46.11 14.30
CA GLU A 421 -11.81 -47.18 14.66
C GLU A 421 -12.31 -47.96 15.89
N LEU A 422 -12.86 -47.27 16.90
CA LEU A 422 -13.49 -47.90 18.08
C LEU A 422 -14.75 -48.71 17.72
N GLU A 423 -15.57 -48.22 16.80
CA GLU A 423 -16.75 -48.95 16.29
C GLU A 423 -16.34 -50.18 15.48
N ALA A 424 -15.33 -50.06 14.61
CA ALA A 424 -14.81 -51.21 13.86
C ALA A 424 -14.18 -52.26 14.79
N LYS A 425 -13.37 -51.86 15.78
CA LYS A 425 -12.82 -52.76 16.81
C LYS A 425 -13.90 -53.44 17.64
N ARG A 426 -15.04 -52.77 17.87
CA ARG A 426 -16.22 -53.35 18.52
C ARG A 426 -16.87 -54.41 17.62
N ILE A 427 -17.09 -54.11 16.34
CA ILE A 427 -17.69 -55.04 15.35
C ILE A 427 -16.80 -56.27 15.18
N ASP A 428 -15.50 -56.10 15.01
CA ASP A 428 -14.53 -57.19 14.86
C ASP A 428 -14.52 -58.11 16.10
N ARG A 429 -14.55 -57.53 17.31
CA ARG A 429 -14.69 -58.31 18.56
C ARG A 429 -15.98 -59.12 18.62
N TYR A 430 -17.10 -58.62 18.09
CA TYR A 430 -18.34 -59.40 17.99
C TYR A 430 -18.23 -60.51 16.94
N LEU A 431 -17.64 -60.23 15.78
CA LEU A 431 -17.43 -61.21 14.71
C LEU A 431 -16.50 -62.35 15.18
N SER A 432 -15.33 -62.04 15.73
CA SER A 432 -14.37 -63.02 16.24
C SER A 432 -14.97 -63.89 17.35
N ASN A 433 -15.74 -63.30 18.26
CA ASN A 433 -16.42 -64.05 19.32
C ASN A 433 -17.57 -64.93 18.81
N SER A 434 -18.28 -64.49 17.75
CA SER A 434 -19.32 -65.32 17.11
C SER A 434 -18.77 -66.50 16.31
N MET A 435 -17.57 -66.35 15.72
CA MET A 435 -16.95 -67.39 14.89
C MET A 435 -16.53 -68.64 15.68
N ILE A 436 -16.35 -68.51 16.99
CA ILE A 436 -16.03 -69.61 17.93
C ILE A 436 -17.27 -70.47 18.25
N ALA A 437 -18.49 -69.99 17.94
CA ALA A 437 -19.75 -70.55 18.45
C ALA A 437 -20.55 -71.43 17.46
N GLN A 438 -19.98 -71.86 16.32
CA GLN A 438 -20.71 -72.72 15.36
C GLN A 438 -19.92 -73.96 14.89
N SER A 439 -20.38 -75.13 15.35
CA SER A 439 -20.02 -76.44 14.77
C SER A 439 -21.08 -76.88 13.74
N PRO A 440 -20.71 -77.48 12.59
CA PRO A 440 -21.67 -77.76 11.52
C PRO A 440 -22.41 -79.11 11.70
N PRO A 441 -23.76 -79.14 11.69
CA PRO A 441 -24.53 -80.37 11.51
C PRO A 441 -24.60 -80.78 10.03
N LYS A 442 -24.73 -82.09 9.78
CA LYS A 442 -24.76 -82.67 8.42
C LYS A 442 -26.19 -82.80 7.86
N ARG A 443 -26.27 -82.95 6.53
CA ARG A 443 -27.45 -83.35 5.73
C ARG A 443 -28.38 -84.37 6.43
N SER A 444 -29.67 -84.21 6.15
CA SER A 444 -30.62 -85.32 5.95
C SER A 444 -31.53 -85.03 4.74
N THR A 445 -32.12 -86.07 4.15
CA THR A 445 -32.88 -86.00 2.89
C THR A 445 -34.18 -86.80 2.96
N SER A 446 -35.31 -86.21 2.58
CA SER A 446 -36.49 -86.95 2.11
C SER A 446 -37.46 -86.05 1.34
N SER A 447 -38.28 -86.68 0.50
CA SER A 447 -39.27 -86.07 -0.40
C SER A 447 -40.68 -86.55 -0.07
N ALA A 448 -41.72 -85.72 -0.29
CA ALA A 448 -43.05 -86.21 -0.67
C ALA A 448 -43.98 -85.13 -1.27
N SER A 449 -44.85 -85.61 -2.16
CA SER A 449 -46.16 -85.14 -2.66
C SER A 449 -47.04 -84.21 -1.80
N ALA A 450 -48.07 -83.50 -2.32
CA ALA A 450 -48.47 -83.12 -3.70
C ALA A 450 -49.73 -82.19 -3.68
N ARG A 451 -50.04 -81.55 -4.82
CA ARG A 451 -51.35 -81.06 -5.36
C ARG A 451 -52.55 -80.88 -4.39
N SER A 452 -53.27 -79.75 -4.45
CA SER A 452 -54.16 -79.45 -5.59
C SER A 452 -54.44 -77.95 -5.89
N ASN A 453 -54.85 -77.70 -7.14
CA ASN A 453 -55.47 -76.47 -7.70
C ASN A 453 -57.02 -76.47 -7.39
N PRO A 454 -57.91 -75.53 -7.82
CA PRO A 454 -57.84 -74.70 -9.04
C PRO A 454 -58.34 -73.22 -9.02
N GLU A 455 -57.83 -72.47 -10.02
CA GLU A 455 -58.45 -71.45 -10.90
C GLU A 455 -59.41 -70.30 -10.43
N ARG A 456 -58.94 -69.08 -10.79
CA ARG A 456 -59.62 -67.99 -11.55
C ARG A 456 -60.63 -67.00 -10.92
N GLN A 457 -60.36 -65.73 -11.28
CA GLN A 457 -61.27 -64.62 -11.63
C GLN A 457 -61.96 -63.73 -10.55
N ALA A 458 -61.46 -62.48 -10.51
CA ALA A 458 -62.20 -61.23 -10.74
C ALA A 458 -63.03 -60.50 -9.64
N GLN A 459 -62.64 -59.23 -9.43
CA GLN A 459 -63.49 -58.03 -9.21
C GLN A 459 -64.25 -57.80 -7.87
N GLY A 460 -64.45 -56.51 -7.54
CA GLY A 460 -65.19 -55.99 -6.36
C GLY A 460 -64.37 -56.07 -5.06
N ARG A 461 -63.98 -55.00 -4.34
CA ARG A 461 -64.47 -53.61 -4.12
C ARG A 461 -65.84 -53.53 -3.41
N ARG A 462 -65.86 -52.69 -2.35
CA ARG A 462 -67.00 -52.07 -1.62
C ARG A 462 -67.42 -52.74 -0.31
N GLU A 463 -67.96 -52.01 0.69
CA GLU A 463 -67.78 -50.60 1.15
C GLU A 463 -68.52 -50.45 2.50
N GLY A 464 -68.15 -49.45 3.33
CA GLY A 464 -68.96 -48.99 4.47
C GLY A 464 -68.69 -49.66 5.84
N SER A 465 -69.01 -49.01 6.96
CA SER A 465 -69.58 -47.66 7.10
C SER A 465 -69.49 -47.12 8.55
N ASN A 466 -69.24 -45.80 8.68
CA ASN A 466 -69.60 -44.92 9.81
C ASN A 466 -68.82 -45.17 11.14
N GLU A 467 -68.55 -44.27 12.08
CA GLU A 467 -68.65 -42.81 12.37
C GLU A 467 -68.44 -42.73 13.91
N ASP A 468 -68.06 -41.65 14.60
CA ASP A 468 -67.47 -40.34 14.23
C ASP A 468 -66.84 -39.71 15.50
N ALA A 469 -65.89 -38.76 15.35
CA ALA A 469 -65.56 -37.70 16.34
C ALA A 469 -64.29 -36.88 15.96
N ALA A 470 -64.50 -35.64 15.48
CA ALA A 470 -63.76 -34.37 15.78
C ALA A 470 -62.21 -34.35 15.97
N SER A 471 -61.42 -33.36 15.51
CA SER A 471 -61.60 -32.05 14.80
C SER A 471 -60.20 -31.37 14.66
N ILE A 472 -59.91 -30.21 14.03
CA ILE A 472 -60.35 -29.40 12.86
C ILE A 472 -59.37 -28.19 12.77
N ASP A 473 -58.99 -27.53 11.66
CA ASP A 473 -59.23 -27.69 10.21
C ASP A 473 -57.85 -27.96 9.49
N SER A 474 -57.32 -27.47 8.34
CA SER A 474 -57.55 -26.40 7.32
C SER A 474 -57.34 -24.93 7.75
N ASP A 475 -57.13 -23.92 6.87
CA ASP A 475 -57.49 -23.78 5.44
C ASP A 475 -56.39 -23.14 4.52
N PHE A 476 -56.73 -22.94 3.23
CA PHE A 476 -55.92 -22.81 2.01
C PHE A 476 -55.87 -21.32 1.51
N PRO A 477 -55.65 -20.91 0.22
CA PRO A 477 -55.54 -21.66 -1.03
C PRO A 477 -54.38 -21.28 -2.02
N PRO A 478 -54.15 -22.12 -3.06
CA PRO A 478 -53.46 -21.75 -4.30
C PRO A 478 -54.44 -21.41 -5.44
N THR A 479 -53.99 -20.68 -6.46
CA THR A 479 -54.61 -20.60 -7.79
C THR A 479 -53.55 -20.61 -8.90
N HIS A 480 -53.97 -20.86 -10.15
CA HIS A 480 -53.11 -21.22 -11.27
C HIS A 480 -53.66 -20.61 -12.57
N ASP A 481 -52.85 -19.89 -13.35
CA ASP A 481 -53.11 -19.67 -14.78
C ASP A 481 -51.86 -19.19 -15.57
N GLY A 482 -51.91 -19.27 -16.90
CA GLY A 482 -51.00 -18.56 -17.81
C GLY A 482 -50.00 -19.41 -18.62
N SER A 483 -50.14 -19.38 -19.95
CA SER A 483 -49.18 -19.84 -20.99
C SER A 483 -49.31 -18.88 -22.20
N PRO A 484 -48.57 -18.97 -23.34
CA PRO A 484 -47.47 -19.87 -23.75
C PRO A 484 -46.29 -19.11 -24.46
N SER A 485 -45.55 -19.79 -25.36
CA SER A 485 -44.60 -19.29 -26.41
C SER A 485 -43.17 -18.93 -25.94
N SER A 486 -42.02 -19.44 -26.48
CA SER A 486 -41.42 -19.58 -27.84
C SER A 486 -40.46 -18.43 -28.19
N SER A 487 -39.26 -18.56 -28.77
CA SER A 487 -38.52 -19.70 -29.37
C SER A 487 -36.96 -19.43 -29.41
N PRO A 488 -36.06 -20.10 -30.18
CA PRO A 488 -34.63 -20.27 -29.83
C PRO A 488 -33.59 -19.53 -30.72
N PRO A 489 -32.27 -19.73 -30.47
CA PRO A 489 -31.21 -19.61 -31.48
C PRO A 489 -30.46 -20.93 -31.78
N LEU A 490 -29.73 -20.95 -32.90
CA LEU A 490 -29.08 -22.12 -33.52
C LEU A 490 -27.54 -22.16 -33.33
N HIS A 491 -26.96 -23.37 -33.34
CA HIS A 491 -25.50 -23.58 -33.43
C HIS A 491 -25.02 -23.83 -34.88
N ARG A 492 -23.78 -23.45 -35.19
CA ARG A 492 -23.05 -23.86 -36.41
C ARG A 492 -21.64 -24.35 -36.05
N LYS A 493 -21.15 -25.40 -36.74
CA LYS A 493 -19.79 -25.98 -36.61
C LYS A 493 -18.78 -25.10 -37.40
N THR A 494 -17.44 -25.20 -37.35
CA THR A 494 -16.42 -26.27 -37.13
C THR A 494 -15.04 -25.54 -37.00
N GLN A 495 -13.85 -26.04 -36.59
CA GLN A 495 -13.29 -27.33 -36.10
C GLN A 495 -11.88 -27.07 -35.47
N SER A 496 -11.32 -28.06 -34.73
CA SER A 496 -9.93 -28.16 -34.18
C SER A 496 -9.57 -27.23 -33.00
N GLY A 497 -8.77 -27.67 -32.01
CA GLY A 497 -8.22 -29.01 -31.75
C GLY A 497 -7.57 -29.14 -30.35
N ASN A 498 -7.36 -30.39 -29.89
CA ASN A 498 -6.75 -30.83 -28.61
C ASN A 498 -7.50 -30.42 -27.32
N PHE A 499 -8.24 -31.32 -26.64
CA PHE A 499 -7.80 -32.39 -25.72
C PHE A 499 -6.94 -31.88 -24.54
N VAL A 500 -7.22 -32.19 -23.27
CA VAL A 500 -7.94 -33.35 -22.69
C VAL A 500 -9.07 -32.93 -21.72
N THR A 501 -10.17 -33.68 -21.68
CA THR A 501 -11.35 -33.45 -20.81
C THR A 501 -11.36 -34.37 -19.59
N ASN A 502 -11.91 -33.90 -18.46
CA ASN A 502 -12.16 -34.75 -17.29
C ASN A 502 -13.51 -34.43 -16.63
N LYS A 503 -14.59 -35.05 -17.14
CA LYS A 503 -15.92 -35.20 -16.49
C LYS A 503 -16.86 -36.01 -17.41
N ILE A 504 -17.35 -37.14 -16.88
CA ILE A 504 -18.57 -37.93 -17.18
C ILE A 504 -18.21 -39.40 -16.97
N PHE A 505 -18.81 -40.03 -15.96
CA PHE A 505 -19.37 -41.38 -16.06
C PHE A 505 -20.38 -41.57 -14.93
N GLY A 506 -21.59 -42.00 -15.28
CA GLY A 506 -22.68 -42.20 -14.32
C GLY A 506 -23.15 -43.65 -14.31
N ARG A 507 -23.07 -44.28 -13.14
CA ARG A 507 -23.77 -45.50 -12.69
C ARG A 507 -23.47 -46.84 -13.42
N ILE A 508 -23.20 -47.84 -12.56
CA ILE A 508 -23.24 -49.30 -12.78
C ILE A 508 -22.08 -49.90 -13.61
N SER A 509 -21.08 -50.42 -12.89
CA SER A 509 -20.71 -51.83 -13.00
C SER A 509 -20.05 -52.31 -11.70
N HIS A 510 -20.49 -53.47 -11.19
CA HIS A 510 -19.83 -54.20 -10.10
C HIS A 510 -18.96 -55.31 -10.71
N ALA A 511 -17.64 -55.14 -10.81
CA ALA A 511 -16.70 -56.26 -11.00
C ALA A 511 -15.23 -55.87 -10.77
N VAL A 512 -14.70 -56.30 -9.62
CA VAL A 512 -13.34 -56.87 -9.40
C VAL A 512 -12.18 -56.35 -10.31
N HIS A 513 -11.47 -55.35 -9.81
CA HIS A 513 -10.00 -55.41 -9.68
C HIS A 513 -9.71 -55.25 -8.18
N GLY A 514 -8.91 -56.09 -7.51
CA GLY A 514 -7.96 -57.08 -8.01
C GLY A 514 -6.54 -56.58 -7.79
N PHE A 515 -5.98 -56.86 -6.61
CA PHE A 515 -4.69 -56.36 -6.13
C PHE A 515 -4.54 -54.82 -6.10
N VAL A 516 -4.96 -54.21 -4.99
CA VAL A 516 -3.99 -54.01 -3.89
C VAL A 516 -4.68 -54.37 -2.57
N ASP A 517 -4.20 -55.41 -1.91
CA ASP A 517 -4.58 -55.72 -0.53
C ASP A 517 -3.74 -54.83 0.42
N VAL A 518 -4.15 -53.58 0.58
CA VAL A 518 -3.73 -52.77 1.73
C VAL A 518 -4.75 -53.03 2.82
N ASP A 519 -4.33 -53.76 3.86
CA ASP A 519 -5.09 -54.00 5.09
C ASP A 519 -5.97 -52.78 5.45
N PRO A 520 -7.32 -52.93 5.45
CA PRO A 520 -8.23 -51.84 5.77
C PRO A 520 -8.07 -51.30 7.19
N GLU A 521 -7.49 -52.05 8.13
CA GLU A 521 -7.05 -51.50 9.43
C GLU A 521 -5.83 -50.59 9.26
N ARG A 522 -4.75 -51.09 8.63
CA ARG A 522 -3.54 -50.30 8.35
C ARG A 522 -3.85 -49.00 7.63
N THR A 523 -4.70 -49.02 6.61
CA THR A 523 -5.11 -47.81 5.88
C THR A 523 -5.74 -46.75 6.81
N ARG A 524 -6.59 -47.18 7.76
CA ARG A 524 -7.19 -46.29 8.77
C ARG A 524 -6.18 -45.83 9.82
N ARG A 525 -5.29 -46.71 10.28
CA ARG A 525 -4.20 -46.36 11.22
C ARG A 525 -3.23 -45.34 10.61
N ASP A 526 -2.86 -45.52 9.34
CA ASP A 526 -2.02 -44.59 8.57
C ASP A 526 -2.74 -43.23 8.38
N GLN A 527 -4.06 -43.23 8.17
CA GLN A 527 -4.85 -41.99 8.07
C GLN A 527 -4.99 -41.26 9.41
N ILE A 528 -5.18 -42.00 10.51
CA ILE A 528 -5.17 -41.44 11.88
C ILE A 528 -3.79 -40.87 12.20
N GLY A 529 -2.71 -41.60 11.91
CA GLY A 529 -1.32 -41.16 12.10
C GLY A 529 -1.01 -39.86 11.37
N LYS A 530 -1.31 -39.79 10.07
CA LYS A 530 -1.16 -38.57 9.25
C LYS A 530 -2.03 -37.41 9.75
N THR A 531 -3.20 -37.69 10.33
CA THR A 531 -4.06 -36.65 10.91
C THR A 531 -3.48 -36.11 12.22
N LYS A 532 -2.89 -36.96 13.06
CA LYS A 532 -2.18 -36.55 14.29
C LYS A 532 -0.90 -35.76 13.97
N GLU A 533 -0.11 -36.20 12.99
CA GLU A 533 1.07 -35.46 12.53
C GLU A 533 0.67 -34.07 11.98
N SER A 534 -0.36 -34.02 11.14
CA SER A 534 -0.93 -32.78 10.61
C SER A 534 -1.48 -31.85 11.70
N LEU A 535 -1.91 -32.38 12.85
CA LEU A 535 -2.33 -31.57 13.99
C LEU A 535 -1.14 -30.95 14.72
N VAL A 536 -0.07 -31.71 14.98
CA VAL A 536 1.16 -31.17 15.60
C VAL A 536 1.77 -30.06 14.72
N GLN A 537 1.78 -30.25 13.40
CA GLN A 537 2.21 -29.23 12.44
C GLN A 537 1.33 -27.96 12.50
N LEU A 538 -0.01 -28.12 12.55
CA LEU A 538 -0.93 -26.98 12.66
C LEU A 538 -0.92 -26.30 14.04
N GLU A 539 -0.62 -27.01 15.11
CA GLU A 539 -0.46 -26.42 16.46
C GLU A 539 0.79 -25.55 16.54
N GLN A 540 1.91 -26.02 15.97
CA GLN A 540 3.13 -25.21 15.83
C GLN A 540 2.93 -24.03 14.88
N ALA A 541 2.19 -24.22 13.77
CA ALA A 541 1.82 -23.14 12.86
C ALA A 541 0.92 -22.09 13.54
N LEU A 542 -0.05 -22.51 14.36
CA LEU A 542 -0.93 -21.61 15.09
C LEU A 542 -0.16 -20.76 16.11
N ASP A 543 0.78 -21.36 16.84
CA ASP A 543 1.64 -20.65 17.80
C ASP A 543 2.49 -19.56 17.12
N VAL A 544 3.23 -19.89 16.05
CA VAL A 544 3.99 -18.86 15.32
C VAL A 544 3.07 -17.82 14.67
N SER A 545 1.90 -18.21 14.16
CA SER A 545 0.92 -17.22 13.62
C SER A 545 0.39 -16.27 14.69
N ALA A 546 0.32 -16.70 15.96
CA ALA A 546 -0.09 -15.87 17.08
C ALA A 546 1.01 -14.91 17.56
N LYS A 547 2.28 -15.30 17.43
CA LYS A 547 3.42 -14.39 17.57
C LYS A 547 3.49 -13.39 16.41
N ASP A 548 3.44 -13.88 15.17
CA ASP A 548 3.49 -13.07 13.95
C ASP A 548 2.40 -11.99 13.91
N VAL A 549 1.19 -12.27 14.40
CA VAL A 549 0.14 -11.25 14.49
C VAL A 549 0.54 -10.11 15.44
N LYS A 550 1.06 -10.43 16.63
CA LYS A 550 1.51 -9.43 17.61
C LYS A 550 2.72 -8.65 17.11
N ASP A 551 3.72 -9.35 16.58
CA ASP A 551 4.95 -8.77 16.04
C ASP A 551 4.64 -7.84 14.85
N ALA A 552 3.67 -8.20 13.99
CA ALA A 552 3.19 -7.34 12.92
C ALA A 552 2.42 -6.12 13.45
N SER A 553 1.51 -6.31 14.41
CA SER A 553 0.76 -5.20 15.03
C SER A 553 1.66 -4.20 15.73
N ALA A 554 2.63 -4.67 16.52
CA ALA A 554 3.59 -3.82 17.21
C ALA A 554 4.56 -3.13 16.23
N GLY A 555 5.09 -3.86 15.25
CA GLY A 555 5.98 -3.31 14.22
C GLY A 555 5.32 -2.22 13.39
N VAL A 556 4.10 -2.49 12.89
CA VAL A 556 3.34 -1.49 12.13
C VAL A 556 2.95 -0.31 13.01
N LEU A 557 2.47 -0.52 14.23
CA LEU A 557 2.10 0.60 15.12
C LEU A 557 3.29 1.51 15.45
N LYS A 558 4.48 0.94 15.70
CA LYS A 558 5.74 1.69 15.86
C LYS A 558 6.06 2.52 14.61
N ASP A 559 5.96 1.92 13.43
CA ASP A 559 6.26 2.61 12.18
C ASP A 559 5.25 3.73 11.86
N LEU A 560 3.96 3.49 12.10
CA LEU A 560 2.91 4.52 11.96
C LEU A 560 3.17 5.72 12.88
N LYS A 561 3.65 5.50 14.13
CA LYS A 561 4.05 6.61 15.01
C LYS A 561 5.24 7.40 14.45
N ARG A 562 6.31 6.74 13.96
CA ARG A 562 7.45 7.43 13.31
C ARG A 562 7.00 8.20 12.07
N PHE A 563 6.36 7.51 11.12
CA PHE A 563 5.88 8.10 9.87
C PHE A 563 4.91 9.25 10.12
N GLN A 564 4.13 9.20 11.20
CA GLN A 564 3.24 10.31 11.53
C GLN A 564 4.00 11.59 11.89
N LYS A 565 5.06 11.52 12.72
CA LYS A 565 5.91 12.69 13.00
C LYS A 565 6.59 13.19 11.72
N GLU A 566 7.17 12.27 10.95
CA GLU A 566 7.82 12.55 9.65
C GLU A 566 6.89 13.27 8.66
N LYS A 567 5.61 12.86 8.58
CA LYS A 567 4.58 13.48 7.72
C LYS A 567 4.11 14.86 8.22
N GLU A 568 4.24 15.15 9.52
CA GLU A 568 3.96 16.48 10.09
C GLU A 568 5.15 17.43 9.88
N ASP A 569 6.38 16.94 10.06
CA ASP A 569 7.63 17.63 9.71
C ASP A 569 7.65 18.01 8.21
N ASP A 570 7.27 17.08 7.32
CA ASP A 570 7.16 17.30 5.87
C ASP A 570 6.18 18.43 5.53
N LEU A 571 4.96 18.36 6.09
CA LEU A 571 3.91 19.36 5.89
C LEU A 571 4.36 20.74 6.35
N GLN A 572 4.98 20.83 7.54
CA GLN A 572 5.55 22.08 8.03
C GLN A 572 6.64 22.59 7.08
N ARG A 573 7.55 21.73 6.63
CA ARG A 573 8.66 22.08 5.72
C ARG A 573 8.17 22.68 4.40
N TYR A 574 7.25 22.03 3.70
CA TYR A 574 6.80 22.53 2.39
C TYR A 574 5.85 23.73 2.49
N MET A 575 5.08 23.87 3.59
CA MET A 575 4.30 25.09 3.84
C MET A 575 5.20 26.29 4.20
N ILE A 576 6.29 26.08 4.94
CA ILE A 576 7.31 27.12 5.17
C ILE A 576 8.02 27.50 3.85
N ALA A 577 8.33 26.52 2.98
CA ALA A 577 8.91 26.80 1.67
C ALA A 577 7.95 27.65 0.82
N TYR A 578 6.66 27.28 0.73
CA TYR A 578 5.64 28.06 0.04
C TYR A 578 5.59 29.52 0.53
N ALA A 579 5.57 29.74 1.86
CA ALA A 579 5.54 31.07 2.44
C ALA A 579 6.81 31.88 2.14
N ARG A 580 7.99 31.28 2.28
CA ARG A 580 9.27 31.94 1.99
C ARG A 580 9.38 32.41 0.54
N CYS A 581 9.04 31.56 -0.43
CA CYS A 581 9.08 31.92 -1.85
C CYS A 581 8.27 33.21 -2.15
N HIS A 582 7.07 33.34 -1.57
CA HIS A 582 6.25 34.54 -1.72
C HIS A 582 6.82 35.77 -0.99
N ILE A 583 7.42 35.60 0.19
CA ILE A 583 8.06 36.69 0.96
C ILE A 583 9.30 37.21 0.22
N ASP A 584 10.13 36.32 -0.31
CA ASP A 584 11.34 36.69 -1.04
C ASP A 584 11.00 37.37 -2.38
N TRP A 585 10.02 36.84 -3.13
CA TRP A 585 9.44 37.50 -4.31
C TRP A 585 8.91 38.90 -3.99
N ALA A 586 8.06 39.03 -2.97
CA ALA A 586 7.46 40.31 -2.60
C ALA A 586 8.50 41.34 -2.12
N ARG A 587 9.57 40.91 -1.45
CA ARG A 587 10.65 41.80 -0.98
C ARG A 587 11.44 42.39 -2.15
N LYS A 588 11.93 41.55 -3.07
CA LYS A 588 12.68 42.02 -4.25
C LYS A 588 11.85 42.99 -5.09
N ASN A 589 10.58 42.64 -5.33
CA ASN A 589 9.66 43.48 -6.09
C ASN A 589 9.40 44.83 -5.39
N LEU A 590 9.17 44.84 -4.07
CA LEU A 590 9.00 46.07 -3.31
C LEU A 590 10.23 46.99 -3.40
N GLU A 591 11.43 46.42 -3.38
CA GLU A 591 12.70 47.14 -3.55
C GLU A 591 12.75 47.83 -4.92
N THR A 592 12.65 47.09 -6.03
CA THR A 592 12.76 47.67 -7.39
C THR A 592 11.62 48.63 -7.72
N TRP A 593 10.39 48.38 -7.25
CA TRP A 593 9.28 49.31 -7.45
C TRP A 593 9.38 50.57 -6.58
N THR A 594 10.10 50.53 -5.45
CA THR A 594 10.45 51.73 -4.69
C THR A 594 11.46 52.58 -5.45
N GLU A 595 12.51 51.98 -6.03
CA GLU A 595 13.46 52.69 -6.87
C GLU A 595 12.80 53.34 -8.11
N ALA A 596 11.87 52.63 -8.76
CA ALA A 596 11.10 53.17 -9.89
C ALA A 596 10.23 54.36 -9.48
N ARG A 597 9.62 54.30 -8.29
CA ARG A 597 8.88 55.44 -7.73
C ARG A 597 9.79 56.63 -7.46
N GLU A 598 10.99 56.42 -6.89
CA GLU A 598 11.93 57.52 -6.64
C GLU A 598 12.36 58.22 -7.93
N GLU A 599 12.39 57.53 -9.08
CA GLU A 599 12.61 58.18 -10.38
C GLU A 599 11.39 58.96 -10.88
N VAL A 600 10.17 58.42 -10.70
CA VAL A 600 8.91 59.12 -11.01
C VAL A 600 8.74 60.40 -10.19
N ASP A 601 9.08 60.37 -8.90
CA ASP A 601 8.99 61.53 -7.99
C ASP A 601 9.99 62.67 -8.37
N LYS A 602 10.90 62.45 -9.34
CA LYS A 602 11.79 63.49 -9.95
C LYS A 602 11.18 64.19 -11.16
N ILE A 603 9.99 63.80 -11.63
CA ILE A 603 9.34 64.43 -12.78
C ILE A 603 8.86 65.85 -12.41
N VAL A 604 9.62 66.86 -12.84
CA VAL A 604 9.25 68.27 -12.72
C VAL A 604 8.12 68.59 -13.70
N ALA A 605 6.96 69.02 -13.18
CA ALA A 605 5.87 69.56 -14.00
C ALA A 605 6.28 70.87 -14.71
N ARG A 606 5.83 71.04 -15.95
CA ARG A 606 6.07 72.25 -16.78
C ARG A 606 4.99 73.32 -16.57
#